data_AF-A0A9J7A9Q7-F1
#
_entry.id   AF-A0A9J7A9Q7-F1
#
_cell.length_a   1.000
_cell.length_b   1.000
_cell.length_c   1.000
_cell.angle_alpha   90.00
_cell.angle_beta   90.00
_cell.angle_gamma   90.00
#
_symmetry.space_group_name_H-M   'P 1'
#
loop_
_entity.id
_entity.type
_entity.pdbx_description
1 polymer ?
#
loop_
_entity_poly.entity_id
_entity_poly.type
_entity_poly.pdbx_seq_one_letter_code
_entity_poly.pdbx_strand_id
1 'polypeptide(L)'
;MNKVSLALAVLATGLTAGCQTPPNIKQMQDENAQLQSELNQANAKIANLQQQERQLQAQINELNRVMAVLDTEKTVRVQESSELRGQVRRFVQNEIDELKDFMVQSDLLDYVGGELVQRSKVDNHPMLLVDLANPMPASGTLTGVSAHFIKPGTFTVQVMRPVQDQLLVIWKSGQLTAPQSGVARINFPLSVGVEQGDVIGYMFHQPGVVSFDEGTGSTLYTDEDPSLGQSIKLRSLDGSGDKRAYSVGVYGLLN
;
A
#
# COMPACT_ATOMS: atom_id res chain seq x y z
N MET A 1 -88.61 53.29 -85.46
CA MET A 1 -88.07 54.06 -86.60
C MET A 1 -86.61 54.37 -86.28
N ASN A 2 -85.70 53.57 -86.84
CA ASN A 2 -84.70 53.93 -87.88
C ASN A 2 -83.57 54.83 -87.33
N LYS A 3 -82.26 54.63 -87.52
CA LYS A 3 -81.33 53.69 -88.22
C LYS A 3 -79.93 54.11 -87.69
N VAL A 4 -79.03 53.23 -87.23
CA VAL A 4 -78.02 52.45 -88.00
C VAL A 4 -76.90 53.29 -88.67
N SER A 5 -75.66 53.05 -88.19
CA SER A 5 -74.35 52.95 -88.88
C SER A 5 -73.60 54.15 -89.49
N LEU A 6 -72.32 54.28 -89.08
CA LEU A 6 -71.09 54.32 -89.92
C LEU A 6 -69.89 54.26 -88.92
N ALA A 7 -69.00 53.26 -88.80
CA ALA A 7 -68.24 52.38 -89.70
C ALA A 7 -66.98 53.02 -90.33
N LEU A 8 -65.82 52.41 -89.99
CA LEU A 8 -64.53 52.32 -90.69
C LEU A 8 -63.73 53.62 -90.92
N ALA A 9 -62.40 53.67 -90.99
CA ALA A 9 -61.24 52.84 -90.63
C ALA A 9 -59.98 53.63 -91.11
N VAL A 10 -58.79 53.15 -90.73
CA VAL A 10 -57.51 53.25 -91.49
C VAL A 10 -56.54 54.44 -91.20
N LEU A 11 -55.41 54.04 -90.60
CA LEU A 11 -53.99 54.44 -90.82
C LEU A 11 -53.55 55.89 -90.50
N ALA A 12 -52.34 56.19 -90.01
CA ALA A 12 -51.17 55.45 -89.57
C ALA A 12 -50.12 56.46 -89.03
N THR A 13 -49.26 55.98 -88.13
CA THR A 13 -47.84 56.32 -87.95
C THR A 13 -47.39 57.73 -87.51
N GLY A 14 -46.56 57.71 -86.44
CA GLY A 14 -45.69 58.80 -85.98
C GLY A 14 -46.18 59.36 -84.64
N LEU A 15 -45.52 59.18 -83.50
CA LEU A 15 -44.10 59.36 -83.26
C LEU A 15 -43.67 58.54 -82.03
N THR A 16 -42.69 57.68 -82.25
CA THR A 16 -41.71 57.28 -81.25
C THR A 16 -40.94 58.51 -80.79
N ALA A 17 -41.12 58.92 -79.54
CA ALA A 17 -40.17 59.74 -78.81
C ALA A 17 -39.84 58.99 -77.53
N GLY A 18 -38.60 58.50 -77.45
CA GLY A 18 -38.11 57.75 -76.32
C GLY A 18 -38.14 58.59 -75.05
N CYS A 19 -38.91 58.14 -74.05
CA CYS A 19 -38.59 58.43 -72.67
C CYS A 19 -37.33 57.65 -72.34
N GLN A 20 -36.18 58.33 -72.41
CA GLN A 20 -34.96 57.88 -71.77
C GLN A 20 -35.28 57.69 -70.29
N THR A 21 -35.53 56.44 -69.89
CA THR A 21 -35.37 56.04 -68.50
C THR A 21 -33.94 56.41 -68.11
N PRO A 22 -33.75 57.13 -67.00
CA PRO A 22 -32.41 57.51 -66.59
C PRO A 22 -31.58 56.21 -66.44
N PRO A 23 -30.34 56.16 -66.94
CA PRO A 23 -29.50 54.95 -66.98
C PRO A 23 -29.29 54.29 -65.61
N ASN A 24 -29.66 54.98 -64.53
CA ASN A 24 -29.55 54.56 -63.14
C ASN A 24 -30.61 53.52 -62.70
N ILE A 25 -31.79 53.45 -63.31
CA ILE A 25 -32.88 52.56 -62.81
C ILE A 25 -32.61 51.08 -63.11
N LYS A 26 -32.06 50.77 -64.28
CA LYS A 26 -31.75 49.39 -64.67
C LYS A 26 -30.60 48.83 -63.84
N GLN A 27 -29.57 49.65 -63.63
CA GLN A 27 -28.43 49.31 -62.77
C GLN A 27 -28.86 49.08 -61.31
N MET A 28 -29.76 49.90 -60.76
CA MET A 28 -30.35 49.68 -59.43
C MET A 28 -31.24 48.43 -59.34
N GLN A 29 -31.90 48.03 -60.42
CA GLN A 29 -32.67 46.78 -60.46
C GLN A 29 -31.75 45.56 -60.48
N ASP A 30 -30.67 45.61 -61.25
CA ASP A 30 -29.67 44.55 -61.32
C ASP A 30 -28.92 44.40 -59.98
N GLU A 31 -28.54 45.52 -59.33
CA GLU A 31 -27.97 45.53 -57.99
C GLU A 31 -28.94 44.99 -56.92
N ASN A 32 -30.22 45.36 -56.97
CA ASN A 32 -31.22 44.78 -56.05
C ASN A 32 -31.37 43.28 -56.27
N ALA A 33 -31.41 42.80 -57.52
CA ALA A 33 -31.49 41.38 -57.81
C ALA A 33 -30.26 40.61 -57.30
N GLN A 34 -29.07 41.21 -57.42
CA GLN A 34 -27.83 40.63 -56.92
C GLN A 34 -27.78 40.61 -55.39
N LEU A 35 -28.12 41.72 -54.74
CA LEU A 35 -28.22 41.80 -53.27
C LEU A 35 -29.26 40.81 -52.73
N GLN A 36 -30.40 40.65 -53.42
CA GLN A 36 -31.42 39.65 -53.06
C GLN A 36 -30.86 38.22 -53.17
N SER A 37 -30.05 37.95 -54.19
CA SER A 37 -29.38 36.66 -54.38
C SER A 37 -28.36 36.38 -53.27
N GLU A 38 -27.50 37.35 -52.96
CA GLU A 38 -26.50 37.25 -51.88
C GLU A 38 -27.18 37.09 -50.51
N LEU A 39 -28.27 37.80 -50.26
CA LEU A 39 -29.04 37.70 -49.02
C LEU A 39 -29.71 36.33 -48.88
N ASN A 40 -30.24 35.76 -49.96
CA ASN A 40 -30.75 34.40 -49.98
C ASN A 40 -29.64 33.36 -49.73
N GLN A 41 -28.45 33.56 -50.30
CA GLN A 41 -27.31 32.67 -50.13
C GLN A 41 -26.75 32.73 -48.70
N ALA A 42 -26.67 33.94 -48.12
CA ALA A 42 -26.30 34.15 -46.73
C ALA A 42 -27.32 33.52 -45.78
N ASN A 43 -28.63 33.69 -46.03
CA ASN A 43 -29.69 33.05 -45.23
C ASN A 43 -29.62 31.53 -45.28
N ALA A 44 -29.35 30.93 -46.45
CA ALA A 44 -29.15 29.49 -46.55
C ALA A 44 -27.92 29.02 -45.77
N LYS A 45 -26.83 29.81 -45.77
CA LYS A 45 -25.62 29.51 -44.99
C LYS A 45 -25.85 29.63 -43.49
N ILE A 46 -26.60 30.65 -43.04
CA ILE A 46 -27.00 30.83 -41.64
C ILE A 46 -27.84 29.63 -41.17
N ALA A 47 -28.83 29.21 -41.96
CA ALA A 47 -29.66 28.05 -41.63
C ALA A 47 -28.82 26.77 -41.48
N ASN A 48 -27.84 26.55 -42.36
CA ASN A 48 -26.94 25.40 -42.29
C ASN A 48 -26.02 25.46 -41.06
N LEU A 49 -25.42 26.62 -40.77
CA LEU A 49 -24.60 26.81 -39.57
C LEU A 49 -25.41 26.59 -38.28
N GLN A 50 -26.65 27.09 -38.21
CA GLN A 50 -27.56 26.86 -37.08
C GLN A 50 -27.95 25.37 -36.92
N GLN A 51 -27.96 24.61 -38.01
CA GLN A 51 -28.20 23.17 -37.95
C GLN A 51 -26.95 22.42 -37.45
N GLN A 52 -25.76 22.82 -37.90
CA GLN A 52 -24.49 22.29 -37.41
C GLN A 52 -24.27 22.59 -35.93
N GLU A 53 -24.58 23.81 -35.48
CA GLU A 53 -24.51 24.21 -34.07
C GLU A 53 -25.39 23.31 -33.20
N ARG A 54 -26.63 23.05 -33.64
CA ARG A 54 -27.54 22.12 -32.94
C ARG A 54 -27.00 20.69 -32.88
N GLN A 55 -26.40 20.20 -33.96
CA GLN A 55 -25.77 18.87 -33.97
C GLN A 55 -24.57 18.80 -33.03
N LEU A 56 -23.69 19.81 -33.06
CA LEU A 56 -22.53 19.89 -32.18
C LEU A 56 -22.96 19.97 -30.72
N GLN A 57 -24.00 20.75 -30.40
CA GLN A 57 -24.54 20.83 -29.05
C GLN A 57 -25.07 19.48 -28.57
N ALA A 58 -25.75 18.72 -29.44
CA ALA A 58 -26.19 17.37 -29.12
C ALA A 58 -25.01 16.41 -28.87
N GLN A 59 -23.94 16.50 -29.66
CA GLN A 59 -22.73 15.70 -29.47
C GLN A 59 -22.00 16.06 -28.18
N ILE A 60 -21.91 17.35 -27.81
CA ILE A 60 -21.33 17.80 -26.55
C ILE A 60 -22.10 17.23 -25.36
N ASN A 61 -23.44 17.28 -25.42
CA ASN A 61 -24.28 16.73 -24.36
C ASN A 61 -24.06 15.22 -24.19
N GLU A 62 -23.94 14.48 -25.30
CA GLU A 62 -23.69 13.04 -25.27
C GLU A 62 -22.28 12.70 -24.78
N LEU A 63 -21.26 13.45 -25.20
CA LEU A 63 -19.89 13.31 -24.69
C LEU A 63 -19.83 13.54 -23.17
N ASN A 64 -20.47 14.59 -22.67
CA ASN A 64 -20.54 14.87 -21.24
C ASN A 64 -21.24 13.75 -20.46
N ARG A 65 -22.30 13.16 -21.04
CA ARG A 65 -22.99 12.01 -20.45
C ARG A 65 -22.07 10.79 -20.38
N VAL A 66 -21.36 10.47 -21.48
CA VAL A 66 -20.43 9.33 -21.53
C VAL A 66 -19.26 9.53 -20.56
N MET A 67 -18.71 10.74 -20.47
CA MET A 67 -17.66 11.07 -19.49
C MET A 67 -18.12 10.80 -18.06
N ALA A 68 -19.32 11.25 -17.69
CA ALA A 68 -19.86 11.02 -16.34
C ALA A 68 -20.03 9.52 -16.01
N VAL A 69 -20.45 8.72 -16.99
CA VAL A 69 -20.54 7.25 -16.84
C VAL A 69 -19.15 6.64 -16.67
N LEU A 70 -18.19 7.03 -17.51
CA LEU A 70 -16.82 6.51 -17.45
C LEU A 70 -16.13 6.87 -16.13
N ASP A 71 -16.33 8.07 -15.60
CA ASP A 71 -15.78 8.47 -14.30
C ASP A 71 -16.37 7.64 -13.16
N THR A 72 -17.66 7.34 -13.23
CA THR A 72 -18.35 6.46 -12.25
C THR A 72 -17.81 5.04 -12.34
N GLU A 73 -17.75 4.46 -13.55
CA GLU A 73 -17.20 3.11 -13.77
C GLU A 73 -15.73 3.00 -13.34
N LYS A 74 -14.92 4.01 -13.65
CA LYS A 74 -13.52 4.07 -13.23
C LYS A 74 -13.40 4.09 -11.71
N THR A 75 -14.21 4.88 -11.03
CA THR A 75 -14.21 4.96 -9.56
C THR A 75 -14.60 3.63 -8.94
N VAL A 76 -15.67 2.99 -9.44
CA VAL A 76 -16.11 1.66 -9.01
C VAL A 76 -15.00 0.63 -9.20
N ARG A 77 -14.38 0.57 -10.39
CA ARG A 77 -13.28 -0.37 -10.66
C ARG A 77 -12.06 -0.16 -9.75
N VAL A 78 -11.72 1.09 -9.44
CA VAL A 78 -10.61 1.40 -8.52
C VAL A 78 -10.93 0.92 -7.10
N GLN A 79 -12.16 1.13 -6.64
CA GLN A 79 -12.63 0.67 -5.34
C GLN A 79 -12.61 -0.86 -5.25
N GLU A 80 -13.22 -1.56 -6.21
CA GLU A 80 -13.23 -3.03 -6.28
C GLU A 80 -11.80 -3.61 -6.32
N SER A 81 -10.91 -3.02 -7.14
CA SER A 81 -9.51 -3.47 -7.21
C SER A 81 -8.80 -3.32 -5.87
N SER A 82 -9.06 -2.23 -5.13
CA SER A 82 -8.46 -1.98 -3.82
C SER A 82 -8.96 -2.97 -2.78
N GLU A 83 -10.26 -3.25 -2.77
CA GLU A 83 -10.88 -4.24 -1.88
C GLU A 83 -10.36 -5.65 -2.17
N LEU A 84 -10.32 -6.05 -3.44
CA LEU A 84 -9.78 -7.35 -3.86
C LEU A 84 -8.32 -7.51 -3.44
N ARG A 85 -7.48 -6.48 -3.63
CA ARG A 85 -6.08 -6.50 -3.15
C ARG A 85 -6.00 -6.68 -1.64
N GLY A 86 -6.88 -6.02 -0.89
CA GLY A 86 -6.98 -6.18 0.57
C GLY A 86 -7.41 -7.58 0.99
N GLN A 87 -8.32 -8.21 0.26
CA GLN A 87 -8.75 -9.60 0.48
C GLN A 87 -7.61 -10.57 0.19
N VAL A 88 -6.94 -10.45 -0.96
CA VAL A 88 -5.80 -11.28 -1.34
C VAL A 88 -4.67 -11.16 -0.32
N ARG A 89 -4.35 -9.95 0.16
CA ARG A 89 -3.33 -9.75 1.19
C ARG A 89 -3.67 -10.50 2.48
N ARG A 90 -4.91 -10.36 2.96
CA ARG A 90 -5.37 -11.06 4.18
C ARG A 90 -5.32 -12.58 4.01
N PHE A 91 -5.78 -13.08 2.86
CA PHE A 91 -5.72 -14.50 2.54
C PHE A 91 -4.27 -15.02 2.58
N VAL A 92 -3.34 -14.36 1.88
CA VAL A 92 -1.92 -14.75 1.87
C VAL A 92 -1.30 -14.66 3.27
N GLN A 93 -1.65 -13.66 4.07
CA GLN A 93 -1.19 -13.56 5.46
C GLN A 93 -1.68 -14.74 6.30
N ASN A 94 -2.95 -15.11 6.19
CA ASN A 94 -3.50 -16.26 6.91
C ASN A 94 -2.79 -17.57 6.51
N GLU A 95 -2.58 -17.81 5.21
CA GLU A 95 -1.86 -19.00 4.74
C GLU A 95 -0.41 -19.04 5.26
N ILE A 96 0.27 -17.89 5.30
CA ILE A 96 1.62 -17.79 5.89
C ILE A 96 1.59 -18.12 7.38
N ASP A 97 0.60 -17.63 8.12
CA ASP A 97 0.50 -17.86 9.55
C ASP A 97 0.13 -19.33 9.86
N GLU A 98 -0.74 -19.96 9.06
CA GLU A 98 -1.03 -21.39 9.16
C GLU A 98 0.21 -22.25 8.87
N LEU A 99 0.98 -21.89 7.84
CA LEU A 99 2.26 -22.57 7.54
C LEU A 99 3.27 -22.41 8.68
N LYS A 100 3.37 -21.22 9.29
CA LYS A 100 4.21 -21.01 10.47
C LYS A 100 3.79 -21.89 11.63
N ASP A 101 2.49 -21.94 11.92
CA ASP A 101 1.95 -22.78 12.99
C ASP A 101 2.23 -24.27 12.74
N PHE A 102 2.07 -24.74 11.51
CA PHE A 102 2.43 -26.11 11.12
C PHE A 102 3.91 -26.42 11.32
N MET A 103 4.80 -25.49 10.93
CA MET A 103 6.25 -25.66 11.10
C MET A 103 6.65 -25.69 12.58
N VAL A 104 6.00 -24.88 13.42
CA VAL A 104 6.17 -24.90 14.87
C VAL A 104 5.71 -26.23 15.46
N GLN A 105 4.58 -26.78 15.01
CA GLN A 105 4.03 -28.04 15.53
C GLN A 105 4.84 -29.27 15.09
N SER A 106 5.45 -29.23 13.92
CA SER A 106 6.13 -30.38 13.31
C SER A 106 7.61 -30.51 13.69
N ASP A 107 8.10 -29.69 14.64
CA ASP A 107 9.52 -29.66 15.07
C ASP A 107 10.51 -29.44 13.91
N LEU A 108 10.05 -28.77 12.84
CA LEU A 108 10.82 -28.43 11.65
C LEU A 108 11.68 -27.16 11.84
N LEU A 109 11.64 -26.56 13.03
CA LEU A 109 12.34 -25.32 13.34
C LEU A 109 13.62 -25.64 14.09
N ASP A 110 14.71 -25.03 13.65
CA ASP A 110 16.00 -25.15 14.31
C ASP A 110 15.91 -24.46 15.67
N TYR A 111 16.20 -25.22 16.73
CA TYR A 111 16.31 -24.69 18.09
C TYR A 111 17.75 -24.31 18.40
N VAL A 112 17.94 -23.10 18.92
CA VAL A 112 19.25 -22.59 19.34
C VAL A 112 19.15 -22.05 20.77
N GLY A 113 19.80 -22.73 21.70
CA GLY A 113 19.81 -22.36 23.12
C GLY A 113 20.10 -23.55 24.03
N GLY A 114 19.95 -23.33 25.33
CA GLY A 114 20.17 -24.37 26.34
C GLY A 114 19.05 -25.41 26.38
N GLU A 115 19.32 -26.58 26.97
CA GLU A 115 18.30 -27.61 27.18
C GLU A 115 17.13 -27.10 28.05
N LEU A 116 15.90 -27.41 27.64
CA LEU A 116 14.66 -26.95 28.27
C LEU A 116 14.25 -27.80 29.48
N VAL A 117 15.11 -27.84 30.49
CA VAL A 117 14.93 -28.63 31.72
C VAL A 117 14.81 -27.76 32.95
N GLN A 118 14.22 -28.28 34.02
CA GLN A 118 14.27 -27.60 35.31
C GLN A 118 15.70 -27.67 35.87
N ARG A 119 16.22 -26.52 36.31
CA ARG A 119 17.57 -26.39 36.90
C ARG A 119 17.51 -26.00 38.37
N SER A 120 18.65 -26.06 39.05
CA SER A 120 18.70 -26.01 40.52
C SER A 120 18.66 -24.60 41.12
N LYS A 121 19.12 -23.57 40.38
CA LYS A 121 19.22 -22.18 40.85
C LYS A 121 18.25 -21.26 40.12
N VAL A 122 17.90 -20.15 40.75
CA VAL A 122 17.07 -19.08 40.19
C VAL A 122 17.66 -17.73 40.56
N ASP A 123 17.50 -16.74 39.68
CA ASP A 123 17.97 -15.39 39.96
C ASP A 123 17.03 -14.65 40.92
N ASN A 124 17.63 -13.82 41.79
CA ASN A 124 16.92 -13.11 42.85
C ASN A 124 16.48 -11.69 42.46
N HIS A 125 16.90 -11.20 41.29
CA HIS A 125 16.48 -9.90 40.74
C HIS A 125 16.24 -9.99 39.23
N PRO A 126 15.49 -9.02 38.65
CA PRO A 126 15.40 -8.84 37.20
C PRO A 126 16.78 -8.57 36.60
N MET A 127 17.10 -9.21 35.48
CA MET A 127 18.37 -9.02 34.77
C MET A 127 18.24 -9.42 33.30
N LEU A 128 19.11 -8.85 32.47
CA LEU A 128 19.37 -9.27 31.11
C LEU A 128 20.36 -10.43 31.14
N LEU A 129 19.97 -11.55 30.55
CA LEU A 129 20.81 -12.71 30.33
C LEU A 129 21.28 -12.69 28.88
N VAL A 130 22.58 -12.78 28.63
CA VAL A 130 23.17 -12.82 27.29
C VAL A 130 23.76 -14.20 27.05
N ASP A 131 23.15 -14.97 26.15
CA ASP A 131 23.61 -16.31 25.81
C ASP A 131 24.77 -16.27 24.81
N LEU A 132 26.00 -16.38 25.33
CA LEU A 132 27.20 -16.51 24.50
C LEU A 132 27.58 -17.97 24.22
N ALA A 133 26.90 -18.94 24.84
CA ALA A 133 27.18 -20.36 24.63
C ALA A 133 26.59 -20.85 23.29
N ASN A 134 25.44 -20.27 22.90
CA ASN A 134 24.70 -20.66 21.71
C ASN A 134 24.56 -19.48 20.73
N PRO A 135 25.66 -18.98 20.13
CA PRO A 135 25.54 -18.02 19.04
C PRO A 135 24.80 -18.64 17.85
N MET A 136 24.12 -17.81 17.06
CA MET A 136 23.38 -18.29 15.89
C MET A 136 24.32 -19.06 14.94
N PRO A 137 24.04 -20.35 14.65
CA PRO A 137 24.94 -21.18 13.86
C PRO A 137 24.99 -20.77 12.38
N ALA A 138 23.89 -20.18 11.88
CA ALA A 138 23.75 -19.72 10.51
C ALA A 138 22.77 -18.52 10.44
N SER A 139 22.69 -17.88 9.28
CA SER A 139 21.73 -16.80 9.04
C SER A 139 20.31 -17.35 8.87
N GLY A 140 19.29 -16.59 9.25
CA GLY A 140 17.93 -17.11 9.19
C GLY A 140 16.88 -16.14 9.70
N THR A 141 15.72 -16.70 10.05
CA THR A 141 14.59 -15.96 10.62
C THR A 141 14.11 -16.64 11.89
N LEU A 142 14.16 -15.93 13.02
CA LEU A 142 13.58 -16.41 14.27
C LEU A 142 12.08 -16.15 14.30
N THR A 143 11.34 -17.13 14.80
CA THR A 143 9.88 -17.11 14.89
C THR A 143 9.38 -17.12 16.32
N GLY A 144 10.22 -17.47 17.29
CA GLY A 144 9.86 -17.35 18.71
C GLY A 144 10.95 -17.78 19.68
N VAL A 145 10.53 -17.91 20.92
CA VAL A 145 11.35 -18.26 22.07
C VAL A 145 10.73 -19.42 22.82
N SER A 146 11.56 -20.35 23.27
CA SER A 146 11.14 -21.44 24.14
C SER A 146 11.98 -21.43 25.41
N ALA A 147 11.33 -21.62 26.55
CA ALA A 147 12.00 -21.69 27.83
C ALA A 147 11.28 -22.66 28.77
N HIS A 148 12.01 -23.18 29.74
CA HIS A 148 11.43 -23.85 30.91
C HIS A 148 11.21 -22.82 32.02
N PHE A 149 9.97 -22.38 32.19
CA PHE A 149 9.57 -21.38 33.17
C PHE A 149 9.29 -22.01 34.54
N ILE A 150 9.80 -21.41 35.61
CA ILE A 150 9.53 -21.87 36.99
C ILE A 150 8.19 -21.33 37.49
N LYS A 151 7.78 -20.16 36.99
CA LYS A 151 6.51 -19.50 37.31
C LYS A 151 6.09 -18.57 36.16
N PRO A 152 4.82 -18.13 36.12
CA PRO A 152 4.40 -17.10 35.19
C PRO A 152 5.22 -15.82 35.33
N GLY A 153 5.47 -15.13 34.22
CA GLY A 153 6.27 -13.91 34.23
C GLY A 153 6.33 -13.23 32.88
N THR A 154 6.95 -12.05 32.86
CA THR A 154 7.13 -11.26 31.65
C THR A 154 8.59 -11.04 31.33
N PHE A 155 8.90 -11.00 30.03
CA PHE A 155 10.27 -10.89 29.56
C PHE A 155 10.30 -10.28 28.15
N THR A 156 11.48 -9.86 27.73
CA THR A 156 11.75 -9.44 26.35
C THR A 156 12.95 -10.19 25.81
N VAL A 157 12.96 -10.39 24.49
CA VAL A 157 14.06 -11.05 23.77
C VAL A 157 14.75 -10.00 22.90
N GLN A 158 16.06 -10.06 22.85
CA GLN A 158 16.90 -9.13 22.11
C GLN A 158 17.84 -9.93 21.21
N VAL A 159 17.99 -9.49 19.96
CA VAL A 159 19.05 -10.00 19.08
C VAL A 159 20.19 -9.00 19.15
N MET A 160 21.38 -9.50 19.48
CA MET A 160 22.57 -8.69 19.65
C MET A 160 23.64 -9.15 18.67
N ARG A 161 24.20 -8.19 17.92
CA ARG A 161 25.28 -8.44 16.98
C ARG A 161 26.63 -8.16 17.62
N PRO A 162 27.56 -9.12 17.65
CA PRO A 162 28.91 -8.86 18.10
C PRO A 162 29.63 -7.94 17.12
N VAL A 163 30.13 -6.82 17.63
CA VAL A 163 30.99 -5.86 16.91
C VAL A 163 32.21 -5.60 17.78
N GLN A 164 33.33 -6.23 17.44
CA GLN A 164 34.57 -6.19 18.23
C GLN A 164 34.35 -6.72 19.66
N ASP A 165 34.47 -5.85 20.68
CA ASP A 165 34.30 -6.18 22.11
C ASP A 165 32.95 -5.67 22.67
N GLN A 166 31.98 -5.49 21.76
CA GLN A 166 30.66 -4.95 22.07
C GLN A 166 29.55 -5.79 21.43
N LEU A 167 28.39 -5.77 22.07
CA LEU A 167 27.15 -6.36 21.59
C LEU A 167 26.18 -5.24 21.25
N LEU A 168 25.87 -5.07 19.97
CA LEU A 168 24.92 -4.09 19.47
C LEU A 168 23.53 -4.69 19.41
N VAL A 169 22.55 -4.09 20.09
CA VAL A 169 21.14 -4.54 20.00
C VAL A 169 20.59 -4.16 18.63
N ILE A 170 20.36 -5.15 17.76
CA ILE A 170 19.81 -4.95 16.41
C ILE A 170 18.30 -5.18 16.35
N TRP A 171 17.74 -5.84 17.36
CA TRP A 171 16.30 -6.05 17.50
C TRP A 171 15.93 -6.29 18.95
N LYS A 172 14.73 -5.86 19.33
CA LYS A 172 14.12 -6.11 20.64
C LYS A 172 12.64 -6.43 20.46
N SER A 173 12.18 -7.50 21.08
CA SER A 173 10.79 -7.91 21.04
C SER A 173 9.91 -6.91 21.80
N GLY A 174 8.61 -6.92 21.52
CA GLY A 174 7.62 -6.44 22.49
C GLY A 174 7.65 -7.29 23.76
N GLN A 175 6.94 -6.86 24.79
CA GLN A 175 6.83 -7.62 26.04
C GLN A 175 6.11 -8.95 25.79
N LEU A 176 6.78 -10.05 26.12
CA LEU A 176 6.26 -11.40 26.04
C LEU A 176 5.83 -11.88 27.43
N THR A 177 4.88 -12.81 27.48
CA THR A 177 4.33 -13.34 28.72
C THR A 177 4.41 -14.86 28.72
N ALA A 178 5.02 -15.42 29.76
CA ALA A 178 4.94 -16.83 30.09
C ALA A 178 3.71 -17.06 30.97
N PRO A 179 2.66 -17.76 30.49
CA PRO A 179 1.39 -17.85 31.20
C PRO A 179 1.42 -18.84 32.38
N GLN A 180 2.31 -19.83 32.35
CA GLN A 180 2.38 -20.92 33.32
C GLN A 180 3.81 -21.43 33.50
N SER A 181 4.03 -22.23 34.55
CA SER A 181 5.27 -22.97 34.75
C SER A 181 5.38 -24.17 33.80
N GLY A 182 6.61 -24.64 33.58
CA GLY A 182 6.97 -25.71 32.65
C GLY A 182 7.54 -25.18 31.34
N VAL A 183 7.71 -26.09 30.38
CA VAL A 183 8.17 -25.72 29.03
C VAL A 183 7.06 -24.97 28.32
N ALA A 184 7.35 -23.75 27.88
CA ALA A 184 6.45 -23.00 27.01
C ALA A 184 7.19 -22.53 25.76
N ARG A 185 6.43 -22.46 24.68
CA ARG A 185 6.86 -21.97 23.38
C ARG A 185 6.02 -20.74 23.05
N ILE A 186 6.66 -19.61 22.82
CA ILE A 186 6.02 -18.30 22.65
C ILE A 186 6.50 -17.73 21.30
N ASN A 187 5.55 -17.58 20.38
CA ASN A 187 5.81 -16.99 19.06
C ASN A 187 6.05 -15.48 19.18
N PHE A 188 6.97 -14.95 18.38
CA PHE A 188 7.13 -13.51 18.23
C PHE A 188 5.99 -12.95 17.36
N PRO A 189 5.45 -11.76 17.70
CA PRO A 189 4.47 -11.09 16.85
C PRO A 189 5.00 -10.77 15.45
N LEU A 190 6.32 -10.57 15.35
CA LEU A 190 7.04 -10.29 14.11
C LEU A 190 8.26 -11.20 14.06
N SER A 191 8.44 -11.89 12.94
CA SER A 191 9.65 -12.68 12.68
C SER A 191 10.86 -11.76 12.51
N VAL A 192 12.02 -12.16 13.03
CA VAL A 192 13.25 -11.35 13.01
C VAL A 192 14.35 -12.06 12.25
N GLY A 193 14.99 -11.35 11.32
CA GLY A 193 16.16 -11.84 10.60
C GLY A 193 17.40 -11.82 11.50
N VAL A 194 18.19 -12.89 11.44
CA VAL A 194 19.45 -13.03 12.19
C VAL A 194 20.58 -13.44 11.27
N GLU A 195 21.81 -13.06 11.63
CA GLU A 195 23.03 -13.48 10.96
C GLU A 195 23.80 -14.50 11.79
N GLN A 196 24.68 -15.25 11.14
CA GLN A 196 25.59 -16.16 11.81
C GLN A 196 26.44 -15.39 12.83
N GLY A 197 26.50 -15.90 14.06
CA GLY A 197 27.25 -15.30 15.16
C GLY A 197 26.47 -14.26 15.97
N ASP A 198 25.27 -13.85 15.55
CA ASP A 198 24.39 -13.05 16.42
C ASP A 198 24.09 -13.83 17.70
N VAL A 199 23.99 -13.14 18.84
CA VAL A 199 23.72 -13.72 20.16
C VAL A 199 22.38 -13.22 20.69
N ILE A 200 21.76 -14.00 21.59
CA ILE A 200 20.44 -13.69 22.11
C ILE A 200 20.51 -13.19 23.54
N GLY A 201 19.85 -12.06 23.78
CA GLY A 201 19.59 -11.50 25.09
C GLY A 201 18.17 -11.81 25.56
N TYR A 202 18.00 -12.19 26.83
CA TYR A 202 16.72 -12.42 27.48
C TYR A 202 16.61 -11.53 28.71
N MET A 203 15.80 -10.49 28.66
CA MET A 203 15.55 -9.60 29.79
C MET A 203 14.32 -10.07 30.53
N PHE A 204 14.52 -10.61 31.73
CA PHE A 204 13.43 -11.04 32.62
C PHE A 204 13.08 -9.91 33.58
N HIS A 205 11.83 -9.44 33.52
CA HIS A 205 11.39 -8.29 34.33
C HIS A 205 11.01 -8.68 35.77
N GLN A 206 11.06 -9.97 36.09
CA GLN A 206 10.73 -10.51 37.40
C GLN A 206 11.78 -11.56 37.80
N PRO A 207 12.16 -11.62 39.09
CA PRO A 207 13.13 -12.60 39.56
C PRO A 207 12.56 -14.02 39.53
N GLY A 208 13.43 -15.00 39.28
CA GLY A 208 13.13 -16.43 39.35
C GLY A 208 12.08 -16.92 38.35
N VAL A 209 12.00 -16.30 37.18
CA VAL A 209 11.14 -16.75 36.07
C VAL A 209 11.74 -17.96 35.36
N VAL A 210 13.06 -17.99 35.21
CA VAL A 210 13.84 -19.10 34.65
C VAL A 210 14.88 -19.59 35.65
N SER A 211 15.24 -20.86 35.51
CA SER A 211 16.28 -21.50 36.32
C SER A 211 17.58 -21.67 35.55
N PHE A 212 18.70 -21.72 36.27
CA PHE A 212 20.04 -22.01 35.73
C PHE A 212 20.81 -23.02 36.58
N ASP A 213 21.86 -23.58 35.98
CA ASP A 213 22.94 -24.26 36.69
C ASP A 213 24.27 -23.59 36.34
N GLU A 214 25.28 -23.78 37.19
CA GLU A 214 26.63 -23.26 36.98
C GLU A 214 27.55 -24.34 36.39
N GLY A 215 28.66 -23.91 35.80
CA GLY A 215 29.71 -24.81 35.30
C GLY A 215 29.50 -25.40 33.90
N THR A 216 28.33 -25.22 33.28
CA THR A 216 27.97 -25.88 32.01
C THR A 216 27.68 -24.93 30.84
N GLY A 217 27.52 -23.63 31.09
CA GLY A 217 27.17 -22.65 30.06
C GLY A 217 28.14 -21.47 29.96
N SER A 218 27.74 -20.48 29.17
CA SER A 218 28.47 -19.23 28.97
C SER A 218 27.50 -18.06 28.89
N THR A 219 26.40 -18.13 29.64
CA THR A 219 25.48 -17.00 29.77
C THR A 219 26.05 -15.99 30.75
N LEU A 220 26.21 -14.76 30.28
CA LEU A 220 26.58 -13.60 31.11
C LEU A 220 25.34 -12.79 31.44
N TYR A 221 25.43 -11.88 32.41
CA TYR A 221 24.27 -11.10 32.81
C TYR A 221 24.60 -9.65 33.16
N THR A 222 23.59 -8.79 33.13
CA THR A 222 23.67 -7.39 33.58
C THR A 222 22.29 -6.88 34.00
N ASP A 223 22.26 -5.87 34.86
CA ASP A 223 21.03 -5.15 35.22
C ASP A 223 20.63 -4.11 34.18
N GLU A 224 21.48 -3.84 33.20
CA GLU A 224 21.20 -2.91 32.10
C GLU A 224 20.16 -3.48 31.13
N ASP A 225 19.19 -2.65 30.72
CA ASP A 225 18.25 -2.95 29.64
C ASP A 225 18.53 -2.06 28.41
N PRO A 226 19.47 -2.44 27.53
CA PRO A 226 19.81 -1.63 26.38
C PRO A 226 18.62 -1.51 25.43
N SER A 227 18.46 -0.31 24.86
CA SER A 227 17.49 -0.06 23.81
C SER A 227 18.02 -0.47 22.45
N LEU A 228 17.13 -0.58 21.47
CA LEU A 228 17.50 -0.82 20.07
C LEU A 228 18.57 0.19 19.61
N GLY A 229 19.65 -0.32 19.01
CA GLY A 229 20.79 0.47 18.53
C GLY A 229 21.83 0.83 19.60
N GLN A 230 21.61 0.47 20.88
CA GLN A 230 22.63 0.63 21.93
C GLN A 230 23.58 -0.57 21.94
N SER A 231 24.80 -0.32 22.45
CA SER A 231 25.82 -1.35 22.61
C SER A 231 26.14 -1.59 24.08
N ILE A 232 26.36 -2.85 24.44
CA ILE A 232 26.93 -3.25 25.75
C ILE A 232 28.35 -3.75 25.51
N LYS A 233 29.29 -3.39 26.39
CA LYS A 233 30.64 -3.95 26.35
C LYS A 233 30.64 -5.36 26.92
N LEU A 234 31.28 -6.31 26.25
CA LEU A 234 31.30 -7.70 26.73
C LEU A 234 31.91 -7.82 28.13
N ARG A 235 32.90 -6.97 28.43
CA ARG A 235 33.58 -6.90 29.74
C ARG A 235 32.77 -6.27 30.85
N SER A 236 31.67 -5.57 30.55
CA SER A 236 30.78 -5.02 31.58
C SER A 236 29.69 -6.01 32.00
N LEU A 237 29.63 -7.18 31.35
CA LEU A 237 28.74 -8.26 31.74
C LEU A 237 29.36 -9.06 32.89
N ASP A 238 28.53 -9.40 33.87
CA ASP A 238 28.90 -10.21 35.03
C ASP A 238 28.77 -11.71 34.73
N GLY A 239 29.30 -12.54 35.63
CA GLY A 239 29.12 -13.99 35.56
C GLY A 239 30.09 -14.74 34.65
N SER A 240 31.16 -14.10 34.17
CA SER A 240 32.16 -14.73 33.28
C SER A 240 32.84 -15.96 33.89
N GLY A 241 32.98 -16.02 35.21
CA GLY A 241 33.51 -17.18 35.94
C GLY A 241 32.48 -18.26 36.28
N ASP A 242 31.20 -17.91 36.33
CA ASP A 242 30.13 -18.77 36.87
C ASP A 242 29.70 -19.87 35.88
N LYS A 243 29.89 -19.61 34.57
CA LYS A 243 29.50 -20.52 33.48
C LYS A 243 28.03 -20.96 33.59
N ARG A 244 27.13 -19.99 33.72
CA ARG A 244 25.70 -20.25 33.88
C ARG A 244 25.10 -20.77 32.59
N ALA A 245 24.29 -21.81 32.70
CA ALA A 245 23.45 -22.34 31.62
C ALA A 245 21.99 -22.19 32.01
N TYR A 246 21.23 -21.46 31.20
CA TYR A 246 19.80 -21.25 31.40
C TYR A 246 18.98 -22.15 30.50
N SER A 247 17.77 -22.47 30.93
CA SER A 247 16.82 -23.29 30.16
C SER A 247 15.96 -22.42 29.26
N VAL A 248 16.61 -21.71 28.35
CA VAL A 248 16.00 -20.79 27.38
C VAL A 248 16.72 -20.86 26.05
N GLY A 249 15.97 -20.67 24.97
CA GLY A 249 16.48 -20.63 23.61
C GLY A 249 15.47 -20.02 22.65
N VAL A 250 15.92 -19.78 21.43
CA VAL A 250 15.07 -19.32 20.33
C VAL A 250 14.89 -20.43 19.31
N TYR A 251 13.84 -20.32 18.51
CA TYR A 251 13.64 -21.21 17.37
C TYR A 251 13.30 -20.41 16.12
N GLY A 252 13.70 -20.95 14.98
CA GLY A 252 13.55 -20.29 13.70
C GLY A 252 13.88 -21.19 12.52
N LEU A 253 13.95 -20.56 11.35
CA LEU A 253 14.43 -21.18 10.12
C LEU A 253 15.82 -20.66 9.83
N LEU A 254 16.82 -21.53 9.95
CA LEU A 254 18.22 -21.21 9.68
C LEU A 254 18.63 -21.83 8.34
N ASN A 255 19.42 -21.09 7.56
CA ASN A 255 19.84 -21.44 6.20
C ASN A 255 21.34 -21.64 6.08
#